data_AF-A0A538M977-F1
#
_entry.id   AF-A0A538M977-F1
#
_cell.length_a   1.000
_cell.length_b   1.000
_cell.length_c   1.000
_cell.angle_alpha   90.00
_cell.angle_beta   90.00
_cell.angle_gamma   90.00
#
_symmetry.space_group_name_H-M   'P 1'
#
loop_
_entity.id
_entity.type
_entity.pdbx_description
1 polymer ?
#
loop_
_entity_poly.entity_id
_entity_poly.type
_entity_poly.pdbx_seq_one_letter_code
_entity_poly.pdbx_strand_id
1 'polypeptide(L)' 'MTRILGISGSLRRDSHNTSLLRAAAEAAGPDVELELYDGLKEIPPYDEDDDVHPRPASVARLNQAIATADAVL' A
#
# COMPACT_ATOMS: atom_id res chain seq x y z
N MET A 1 14.11 6.28 11.64
CA MET A 1 12.89 6.73 10.99
C MET A 1 12.11 5.49 10.61
N THR A 2 10.93 5.31 11.19
CA THR A 2 10.04 4.15 10.96
C THR A 2 9.25 4.39 9.69
N ARG A 3 9.39 3.51 8.70
CA ARG A 3 8.69 3.58 7.43
C ARG A 3 7.40 2.76 7.51
N ILE A 4 6.26 3.42 7.37
CA ILE A 4 4.94 2.79 7.40
C ILE A 4 4.35 2.86 5.99
N LEU A 5 3.88 1.73 5.49
CA LEU A 5 3.13 1.66 4.23
C LEU A 5 1.63 1.73 4.52
N GLY A 6 0.97 2.81 4.12
CA GLY A 6 -0.47 3.01 4.21
C GLY A 6 -1.20 2.46 2.99
N ILE A 7 -2.13 1.52 3.18
CA ILE A 7 -2.90 0.89 2.10
C ILE A 7 -4.39 1.18 2.28
N SER A 8 -4.95 2.02 1.42
CA SER A 8 -6.39 2.30 1.44
C SER A 8 -7.19 1.13 0.85
N GLY A 9 -8.09 0.56 1.64
CA GLY A 9 -9.03 -0.47 1.17
C GLY A 9 -10.13 0.02 0.20
N SER A 10 -10.07 1.28 -0.26
CA SER A 10 -11.06 1.84 -1.19
C SER A 10 -10.41 2.56 -2.37
N LEU A 11 -10.82 2.17 -3.57
CA LEU A 11 -10.27 2.63 -4.85
C LEU A 11 -10.98 3.86 -5.45
N ARG A 12 -12.09 4.30 -4.84
CA ARG A 12 -12.84 5.46 -5.36
C ARG A 12 -12.04 6.75 -5.08
N ARG A 13 -12.18 7.72 -5.98
CA ARG A 13 -11.48 9.01 -5.93
C ARG A 13 -11.63 9.73 -4.57
N ASP A 14 -12.86 9.80 -4.05
CA ASP A 14 -13.19 10.56 -2.84
C ASP A 14 -13.29 9.68 -1.58
N SER A 15 -12.46 8.65 -1.48
CA SER A 15 -12.44 7.70 -0.37
C SER A 15 -12.09 8.38 0.96
N HIS A 16 -12.97 8.25 1.96
CA HIS A 16 -12.67 8.68 3.33
C HIS A 16 -11.49 7.91 3.95
N ASN A 17 -11.29 6.64 3.59
CA ASN A 17 -10.14 5.87 4.07
C ASN A 17 -8.82 6.44 3.54
N THR A 18 -8.81 6.85 2.27
CA THR A 18 -7.63 7.52 1.68
C THR A 18 -7.41 8.88 2.33
N SER A 19 -8.48 9.65 2.59
CA SER A 19 -8.38 10.92 3.33
C SER A 19 -7.83 10.73 4.75
N LEU A 20 -8.25 9.68 5.47
CA LEU A 20 -7.76 9.35 6.81
C LEU A 20 -6.27 8.99 6.80
N LEU A 21 -5.80 8.20 5.83
CA LEU A 21 -4.38 7.88 5.69
C LEU A 21 -3.52 9.12 5.40
N ARG A 22 -4.02 10.05 4.57
CA ARG A 22 -3.33 11.33 4.33
C ARG A 22 -3.24 12.17 5.61
N ALA A 23 -4.34 12.28 6.36
CA ALA A 23 -4.34 12.99 7.64
C ALA A 23 -3.41 12.33 8.67
N ALA A 24 -3.32 11.00 8.69
CA ALA A 24 -2.38 10.27 9.54
C ALA A 24 -0.92 10.56 9.15
N ALA A 25 -0.62 10.71 7.85
CA ALA A 25 0.73 11.04 7.39
C ALA A 25 1.12 12.46 7.78
N GLU A 26 0.19 13.41 7.71
CA GLU A 26 0.39 14.79 8.17
C GLU A 26 0.55 14.88 9.70
N ALA A 27 -0.16 14.03 10.46
CA ALA A 27 -0.09 13.98 11.91
C ALA A 27 1.11 13.17 12.45
N ALA A 28 1.86 12.49 11.58
CA ALA A 28 2.99 11.66 11.97
C ALA A 28 4.10 12.49 12.64
N GLY A 29 4.71 11.93 13.68
CA GLY A 29 5.87 12.54 14.34
C GLY A 29 7.11 12.54 13.44
N PRO A 30 8.15 13.29 13.80
CA PRO A 30 9.36 13.46 12.96
C PRO A 30 10.13 12.16 12.70
N ASP A 31 9.93 11.13 13.52
CA ASP A 31 10.58 9.82 13.37
C ASP A 31 9.76 8.82 12.55
N VAL A 32 8.60 9.21 12.01
CA VAL A 32 7.70 8.35 11.23
C VAL A 32 7.52 8.90 9.83
N GLU A 33 7.74 8.03 8.83
CA GLU A 33 7.42 8.29 7.44
C GLU A 33 6.24 7.38 7.05
N LEU A 34 5.06 7.96 6.82
CA LEU A 34 3.90 7.21 6.31
C LEU A 34 3.72 7.48 4.82
N GLU A 35 3.99 6.47 4.00
CA GLU A 35 3.84 6.49 2.54
C GLU A 35 2.55 5.78 2.13
N LEU A 36 1.74 6.40 1.27
CA LEU A 36 0.50 5.78 0.77
C LEU A 36 0.77 4.96 -0.49
N TYR A 37 0.34 3.70 -0.50
CA TYR A 37 0.36 2.85 -1.69
C TYR A 37 -0.82 3.15 -2.63
N ASP A 38 -0.53 3.57 -3.86
CA ASP A 38 -1.54 3.93 -4.87
C ASP A 38 -1.72 2.88 -6.00
N GLY A 39 -0.83 1.91 -6.08
CA GLY A 39 -0.84 0.84 -7.08
C GLY A 39 -1.89 -0.27 -6.87
N LEU A 40 -2.75 -0.17 -5.84
CA LEU A 40 -3.71 -1.23 -5.48
C LEU A 40 -4.70 -1.55 -6.60
N LYS A 41 -5.11 -0.53 -7.38
CA LYS A 41 -6.04 -0.70 -8.50
C LYS A 41 -5.49 -1.57 -9.64
N GLU A 42 -4.18 -1.73 -9.70
CA GLU A 42 -3.48 -2.51 -10.75
C GLU A 42 -3.31 -3.98 -10.36
N ILE A 43 -3.67 -4.36 -9.13
CA ILE A 43 -3.60 -5.76 -8.69
C ILE A 43 -4.76 -6.52 -9.34
N PRO A 44 -4.48 -7.58 -10.12
CA PRO A 44 -5.55 -8.39 -10.69
C PRO A 44 -6.35 -9.08 -9.57
N PRO A 45 -7.63 -9.42 -9.79
CA PRO A 45 -8.30 -10.40 -8.96
C PRO A 45 -7.43 -11.65 -8.80
N TYR A 46 -7.45 -12.25 -7.61
CA TYR A 46 -6.70 -13.48 -7.39
C TYR A 46 -7.20 -14.58 -8.34
N ASP A 47 -6.24 -15.24 -8.98
CA ASP A 47 -6.41 -16.44 -9.78
C ASP A 47 -5.26 -17.40 -9.41
N GLU A 48 -5.59 -18.65 -9.09
CA GLU A 48 -4.60 -19.65 -8.67
C GLU A 48 -3.70 -20.07 -9.85
N ASP A 49 -4.21 -20.01 -11.08
CA ASP A 49 -3.42 -20.30 -12.29
C ASP A 49 -2.33 -19.22 -12.53
N ASP A 50 -2.57 -17.99 -12.05
CA ASP A 50 -1.63 -16.87 -12.12
C ASP A 50 -0.71 -16.78 -10.89
N ASP A 51 -0.92 -17.60 -9.84
CA ASP A 51 -0.07 -17.64 -8.63
C ASP A 51 1.21 -18.46 -8.83
N VAL A 52 1.94 -18.10 -9.89
CA VAL A 52 3.21 -18.72 -10.30
C VAL A 52 4.36 -17.71 -10.24
N HIS A 53 5.59 -18.19 -10.39
CA HIS A 53 6.78 -17.34 -10.49
C HIS A 53 7.26 -17.22 -11.95
N PRO A 54 7.54 -16.00 -12.45
CA PRO A 54 7.42 -14.70 -11.77
C PRO A 54 5.95 -14.24 -11.63
N ARG A 55 5.64 -13.59 -10.49
CA ARG A 55 4.32 -13.04 -10.19
C ARG A 55 3.98 -11.85 -11.10
N PRO A 56 2.69 -11.49 -11.28
CA PRO A 56 2.31 -10.25 -11.94
C PRO A 56 3.04 -9.03 -11.36
N ALA A 57 3.45 -8.10 -12.22
CA ALA A 57 4.31 -6.99 -11.83
C ALA A 57 3.70 -6.12 -10.70
N SER A 58 2.39 -5.91 -10.71
CA SER A 58 1.69 -5.15 -9.65
C SER A 58 1.73 -5.87 -8.29
N VAL A 59 1.60 -7.20 -8.27
CA VAL A 59 1.73 -8.03 -7.07
C VAL A 59 3.18 -8.01 -6.56
N ALA A 60 4.16 -8.12 -7.46
CA ALA A 60 5.58 -8.05 -7.11
C ALA A 60 5.94 -6.70 -6.47
N ARG A 61 5.42 -5.58 -7.01
CA ARG A 61 5.62 -4.25 -6.43
C ARG A 61 4.99 -4.10 -5.06
N LEU A 62 3.75 -4.58 -4.85
CA LEU A 62 3.14 -4.57 -3.51
C LEU A 62 3.97 -5.38 -2.51
N ASN A 63 4.39 -6.59 -2.88
CA ASN A 63 5.22 -7.44 -2.03
C ASN A 63 6.53 -6.76 -1.66
N GLN A 64 7.18 -6.08 -2.61
CA GLN A 64 8.40 -5.33 -2.35
C GLN A 64 8.14 -4.14 -1.42
N ALA A 65 7.06 -3.37 -1.64
CA ALA A 65 6.71 -2.25 -0.78
C ALA A 65 6.50 -2.71 0.68
N ILE A 66 5.73 -3.78 0.88
CA ILE A 66 5.50 -4.38 2.20
C ILE A 66 6.82 -4.87 2.82
N ALA A 67 7.66 -5.57 2.05
CA ALA A 67 8.92 -6.12 2.57
C ALA A 67 9.94 -5.04 2.97
N THR A 68 9.82 -3.83 2.42
CA THR A 68 10.71 -2.70 2.74
C THR A 68 10.16 -1.74 3.79
N ALA A 69 8.92 -1.96 4.25
CA ALA A 69 8.29 -1.17 5.29
C ALA A 69 8.52 -1.82 6.66
N ASP A 70 8.65 -0.99 7.70
CA ASP A 70 8.75 -1.44 9.09
C ASP A 70 7.36 -1.80 9.66
N ALA A 71 6.29 -1.21 9.11
CA ALA A 71 4.91 -1.50 9.46
C ALA A 71 3.95 -1.24 8.28
N VAL A 72 2.73 -1.79 8.37
CA VAL A 72 1.63 -1.57 7.41
C VAL A 72 0.43 -0.98 8.16
N LEU A 73 -0.24 -0.01 7.55
CA LEU A 73 -1.42 0.68 8.08
C LEU A 73 -2.60 0.65 7.10
#